data_AF-L7FD91-F1
#
_entry.id   AF-L7FD91-F1
#
_cell.length_a   1.000
_cell.length_b   1.000
_cell.length_c   1.000
_cell.angle_alpha   90.00
_cell.angle_beta   90.00
_cell.angle_gamma   90.00
#
_symmetry.space_group_name_H-M   'P 1'
#
loop_
_entity.id
_entity.type
_entity.pdbx_description
1 polymer ?
#
loop_
_entity_poly.entity_id
_entity_poly.type
_entity_poly.pdbx_seq_one_letter_code
_entity_poly.pdbx_strand_id
1 'polypeptide(L)' 'MGTRHLARLQFEADGPAVEGEWIVPATAQDRYTEWVGLYGTGPTVVIQLIEETAGHEHVHKTWTAQGEVEAEGMRS' A
#
# COMPACT_ATOMS: atom_id res chain seq x y z
N MET A 1 -21.24 -0.93 6.10
CA MET A 1 -19.94 -1.59 5.81
C MET A 1 -18.85 -0.62 6.23
N GLY A 2 -17.83 -1.10 6.93
CA GLY A 2 -16.73 -0.24 7.39
C GLY A 2 -15.70 -0.03 6.29
N THR A 3 -15.00 1.09 6.36
CA THR A 3 -13.77 1.32 5.59
C THR A 3 -12.63 0.53 6.23
N ARG A 4 -11.80 -0.08 5.40
CA ARG A 4 -10.57 -0.76 5.79
C ARG A 4 -9.40 -0.09 5.11
N HIS A 5 -8.25 -0.15 5.76
CA HIS A 5 -7.00 0.37 5.25
C HIS A 5 -6.02 -0.79 5.17
N LEU A 6 -5.42 -0.97 4.01
CA LEU A 6 -4.54 -2.09 3.72
C LEU A 6 -3.16 -1.61 3.33
N ALA A 7 -2.16 -2.40 3.70
CA ALA A 7 -0.84 -2.36 3.12
C ALA A 7 -0.64 -3.67 2.36
N ARG A 8 -0.28 -3.57 1.07
CA ARG A 8 -0.01 -4.72 0.19
C ARG A 8 1.45 -4.70 -0.24
N LEU A 9 2.16 -5.82 -0.07
CA LEU A 9 3.54 -6.01 -0.51
C LEU A 9 3.58 -7.15 -1.52
N GLN A 10 4.15 -6.88 -2.69
CA GLN A 10 4.40 -7.84 -3.74
C GLN A 10 5.88 -7.77 -4.12
N PHE A 11 6.59 -8.89 -4.05
CA PHE A 11 8.01 -8.93 -4.41
C PHE A 11 8.23 -9.03 -5.93
N GLU A 12 7.23 -9.49 -6.66
CA GLU A 12 7.20 -9.59 -8.12
C GLU A 12 5.85 -9.04 -8.62
N ALA A 13 5.82 -8.41 -9.80
CA ALA A 13 4.65 -7.67 -10.29
C ALA A 13 3.35 -8.51 -10.42
N ASP A 14 3.49 -9.82 -10.64
CA ASP A 14 2.37 -10.79 -10.70
C ASP A 14 2.54 -11.92 -9.67
N GLY A 15 3.36 -11.67 -8.64
CA GLY A 15 3.69 -12.62 -7.60
C GLY A 15 2.64 -12.68 -6.49
N PRO A 16 2.83 -13.58 -5.50
CA PRO A 16 2.00 -13.59 -4.31
C PRO A 16 2.11 -12.26 -3.56
N ALA A 17 0.98 -11.77 -3.08
CA ALA A 17 0.90 -10.58 -2.24
C ALA A 17 0.84 -10.97 -0.76
N VAL A 18 1.56 -10.21 0.07
CA VAL A 18 1.35 -10.18 1.52
C VAL A 18 0.50 -8.96 1.83
N GLU A 19 -0.60 -9.18 2.53
CA GLU A 19 -1.55 -8.12 2.89
C GLU A 19 -1.70 -8.03 4.40
N GLY A 20 -1.77 -6.80 4.90
CA GLY A 20 -2.32 -6.51 6.22
C GLY A 20 -3.51 -5.57 6.08
N GLU A 21 -4.53 -5.78 6.91
CA GLU A 21 -5.79 -5.03 6.92
C GLU A 21 -6.04 -4.46 8.32
N TRP A 22 -6.43 -3.18 8.38
CA TRP A 22 -6.75 -2.49 9.63
C TRP A 22 -7.96 -1.57 9.48
N ILE A 23 -8.64 -1.32 10.60
CA ILE A 23 -9.69 -0.29 10.68
C ILE A 23 -9.09 1.11 10.90
N VAL A 24 -7.85 1.20 11.42
CA VAL A 24 -7.17 2.47 11.71
C VAL A 24 -6.23 2.83 10.56
N PRO A 25 -6.46 3.95 9.84
CA PRO A 25 -5.64 4.32 8.68
C PRO A 25 -4.17 4.52 9.03
N ALA A 26 -3.88 5.10 10.19
CA ALA A 26 -2.51 5.31 10.65
C ALA A 26 -1.71 4.01 10.75
N THR A 27 -2.32 2.89 11.16
CA THR A 27 -1.62 1.61 11.26
C THR A 27 -1.25 1.04 9.89
N ALA A 28 -2.11 1.22 8.89
CA ALA A 28 -1.80 0.83 7.52
C ALA A 28 -0.66 1.70 6.94
N GLN A 29 -0.68 3.01 7.20
CA GLN A 29 0.38 3.94 6.81
C GLN A 29 1.72 3.58 7.46
N ASP A 30 1.75 3.30 8.76
CA ASP A 30 2.96 2.91 9.49
C ASP A 30 3.56 1.63 8.89
N ARG A 31 2.72 0.62 8.63
CA ARG A 31 3.15 -0.63 8.02
C ARG A 31 3.65 -0.44 6.58
N TYR A 32 2.98 0.39 5.80
CA TYR A 32 3.44 0.75 4.46
C TYR A 32 4.85 1.36 4.51
N THR A 33 5.08 2.35 5.39
CA THR A 33 6.39 3.00 5.54
C THR A 33 7.46 2.03 6.06
N GLU A 34 7.11 1.14 6.98
CA GLU A 34 8.00 0.07 7.47
C GLU A 34 8.45 -0.84 6.30
N TRP A 35 7.50 -1.30 5.48
CA TRP A 35 7.81 -2.16 4.33
C TRP A 35 8.61 -1.45 3.25
N VAL A 36 8.35 -0.17 2.98
CA VAL A 36 9.19 0.65 2.10
C VAL A 36 10.64 0.67 2.59
N GLY A 37 10.84 0.87 3.89
CA GLY A 37 12.18 0.86 4.48
C GLY A 37 12.90 -0.49 4.40
N LEU A 38 12.17 -1.60 4.51
CA LEU A 38 12.74 -2.95 4.51
C LEU A 38 12.95 -3.53 3.10
N TYR A 39 12.00 -3.28 2.19
CA TYR A 39 11.90 -4.00 0.92
C TYR A 39 11.92 -3.07 -0.30
N GLY A 40 11.80 -1.75 -0.11
CA GLY A 40 11.62 -0.78 -1.21
C GLY A 40 12.81 -0.63 -2.16
N THR A 41 13.96 -1.27 -1.89
CA THR A 41 15.13 -1.30 -2.78
C THR A 41 15.08 -2.44 -3.80
N GLY A 42 14.13 -3.37 -3.67
CA GLY A 42 13.96 -4.48 -4.61
C GLY A 42 13.50 -3.97 -5.99
N PRO A 43 14.14 -4.39 -7.10
CA PRO A 43 13.86 -3.86 -8.43
C PRO A 43 12.45 -4.17 -8.95
N THR A 44 11.84 -5.22 -8.42
CA THR A 44 10.52 -5.75 -8.79
C THR A 44 9.48 -5.59 -7.68
N VAL A 45 9.87 -4.98 -6.56
CA VAL A 45 8.99 -4.81 -5.39
C VAL A 45 7.96 -3.71 -5.65
N VAL A 46 6.71 -4.02 -5.34
CA VAL A 46 5.58 -3.10 -5.34
C VAL A 46 4.95 -3.09 -3.95
N ILE A 47 4.84 -1.91 -3.36
CA ILE A 47 4.21 -1.72 -2.04
C ILE A 47 3.10 -0.71 -2.20
N GLN A 48 1.90 -1.03 -1.73
CA GLN A 48 0.73 -0.18 -1.89
C GLN A 48 0.09 0.13 -0.55
N LEU A 49 -0.37 1.37 -0.40
CA LEU A 49 -1.32 1.78 0.63
C LEU A 49 -2.69 1.92 0.00
N ILE A 50 -3.66 1.16 0.50
CA ILE A 50 -4.97 0.99 -0.11
C ILE A 50 -6.05 1.31 0.92
N GLU A 51 -7.12 1.97 0.50
CA GLU A 51 -8.38 2.01 1.24
C GLU A 51 -9.40 1.10 0.54
N GLU A 52 -10.02 0.18 1.28
CA GLU A 52 -11.15 -0.61 0.81
C GLU A 52 -12.43 -0.05 1.42
N THR A 53 -13.33 0.43 0.57
CA THR A 53 -14.68 0.87 0.97
C THR A 53 -15.72 0.08 0.20
N ALA A 54 -16.58 -0.65 0.92
CA ALA A 54 -17.63 -1.50 0.34
C ALA A 54 -17.11 -2.45 -0.76
N GLY A 55 -15.95 -3.07 -0.54
CA GLY A 55 -15.30 -4.01 -1.47
C GLY A 55 -14.63 -3.36 -2.68
N HIS A 56 -14.55 -2.03 -2.75
CA HIS A 56 -13.81 -1.32 -3.77
C HIS A 56 -12.49 -0.82 -3.20
N GLU A 57 -11.38 -1.19 -3.86
CA GLU A 57 -10.04 -0.74 -3.49
C GLU A 57 -9.70 0.60 -4.16
N HIS A 58 -9.18 1.52 -3.35
CA HIS A 58 -8.61 2.77 -3.77
C HIS A 58 -7.14 2.82 -3.35
N VAL A 59 -6.23 2.78 -4.32
CA VAL A 59 -4.79 2.87 -4.05
C VAL A 59 -4.42 4.32 -3.81
N HIS A 60 -3.94 4.67 -2.62
CA HIS A 60 -3.49 6.01 -2.28
C HIS A 60 -2.03 6.24 -2.62
N LYS A 61 -1.17 5.28 -2.30
CA LYS A 61 0.27 5.34 -2.53
C LYS A 61 0.76 4.04 -3.14
N THR A 62 1.71 4.15 -4.05
CA THR A 62 2.47 3.02 -4.58
C THR A 62 3.95 3.35 -4.51
N TRP A 63 4.73 2.48 -3.89
CA TRP A 63 6.18 2.49 -3.95
C TRP A 63 6.67 1.45 -4.95
N THR A 64 7.59 1.86 -5.82
CA THR A 64 8.35 0.98 -6.70
C THR A 64 9.84 1.32 -6.65
N ALA A 65 10.66 0.59 -7.39
CA ALA A 65 12.08 0.91 -7.54
C ALA A 65 12.35 2.32 -8.12
N GLN A 66 11.35 2.93 -8.77
CA GLN A 66 11.42 4.30 -9.30
C GLN A 66 11.05 5.37 -8.25
N GLY A 67 10.57 4.97 -7.08
CA GLY A 67 10.16 5.86 -5.99
C GLY A 67 8.66 5.78 -5.68
N GLU A 68 8.18 6.72 -4.86
CA GLU A 68 6.77 6.82 -4.47
C GLU A 68 5.95 7.55 -5.52
N VAL A 69 4.78 7.00 -5.83
CA VAL A 69 3.72 7.63 -6.62
C VAL A 69 2.47 7.69 -5.75
N GLU A 70 1.96 8.90 -5.54
CA GLU A 70 0.66 9.11 -4.90
C GLU A 70 -0.42 9.25 -5.98
N ALA A 71 -1.57 8.61 -5.79
CA ALA A 71 -2.72 8.84 -6.63
C ALA A 71 -3.29 10.24 -6.33
N GLU A 72 -3.54 11.06 -7.36
CA GLU A 72 -4.16 12.38 -7.20
C GLU A 72 -5.56 12.24 -6.57
N GLY A 73 -5.63 12.45 -5.25
CA GLY A 73 -6.88 12.32 -4.50
C GLY A 73 -6.84 12.82 -3.05
N MET A 74 -5.73 13.40 -2.60
CA MET A 74 -5.66 14.04 -1.28
C MET A 74 -5.01 15.42 -1.40
N ARG A 75 -5.77 16.40 -1.89
CA ARG A 75 -5.54 17.77 -1.44
C ARG A 75 -6.14 17.87 -0.03
N SER A 76 -5.26 17.92 0.96
CA SER A 76 -5.55 18.38 2.32
C SER A 76 -6.20 19.76 2.33
#